data_AF-A0A9P0B1A4-F1
#
_entry.id   AF-A0A9P0B1A4-F1
#
_cell.length_a   1.000
_cell.length_b   1.000
_cell.length_c   1.000
_cell.angle_alpha   90.00
_cell.angle_beta   90.00
_cell.angle_gamma   90.00
#
_symmetry.space_group_name_H-M   'P 1'
#
loop_
_entity.id
_entity.type
_entity.pdbx_description
1 polymer ?
#
loop_
_entity_poly.entity_id
_entity_poly.type
_entity_poly.pdbx_seq_one_letter_code
_entity_poly.pdbx_strand_id
1 'polypeptide(L)'
;MTFGSIQQKFKVLEHSCLIYFDMGHKNPKIVYKMNDYLIYRKLPDKTVWLCAHYHRKDRCKAKVVTKGKDALVQGNHNHLPTYKQKFQKHMVSQLVNVHFEEL
;
A
#
# COMPACT_ATOMS: atom_id res chain seq x y z
N MET A 1 37.78 -4.20 10.04
CA MET A 1 36.69 -3.48 10.73
C MET A 1 35.47 -3.53 9.83
N THR A 2 34.51 -4.37 10.20
CA THR A 2 33.35 -4.76 9.37
C THR A 2 32.27 -3.68 9.43
N PHE A 3 31.89 -3.14 8.28
CA PHE A 3 30.66 -2.35 8.15
C PHE A 3 29.48 -3.31 8.28
N GLY A 4 28.84 -3.28 9.45
CA GLY A 4 27.65 -4.06 9.74
C GLY A 4 26.48 -3.52 8.93
N SER A 5 26.13 -4.24 7.86
CA SER A 5 24.89 -4.08 7.13
C SER A 5 23.72 -4.39 8.07
N ILE A 6 23.02 -3.37 8.55
CA ILE A 6 21.78 -3.51 9.30
C ILE A 6 20.71 -4.03 8.34
N GLN A 7 20.62 -5.36 8.24
CA GLN A 7 19.45 -6.02 7.70
C GLN A 7 18.32 -5.80 8.71
N GLN A 8 17.45 -4.81 8.46
CA GLN A 8 16.19 -4.67 9.20
C GLN A 8 15.46 -6.01 9.12
N LYS A 9 15.22 -6.63 10.29
CA LYS A 9 14.48 -7.88 10.44
C LYS A 9 13.01 -7.61 10.08
N PHE A 10 12.66 -7.71 8.80
CA PHE A 10 11.28 -7.87 8.39
C PHE A 10 10.85 -9.28 8.77
N LYS A 11 9.76 -9.42 9.53
CA LYS A 11 9.11 -10.72 9.69
C LYS A 11 8.35 -10.99 8.39
N VAL A 12 9.01 -11.74 7.52
CA VAL A 12 8.51 -12.13 6.21
C VAL A 12 7.33 -13.09 6.40
N LEU A 13 6.12 -12.54 6.44
CA LEU A 13 4.88 -13.30 6.29
C LEU A 13 4.53 -13.30 4.80
N GLU A 14 5.19 -14.16 4.00
CA GLU A 14 4.96 -14.24 2.55
C GLU A 14 3.54 -14.70 2.24
N HIS A 15 2.63 -13.74 2.13
CA HIS A 15 1.27 -13.99 1.69
C HIS A 15 1.04 -13.18 0.43
N SER A 16 0.81 -13.89 -0.67
CA SER A 16 0.40 -13.26 -1.92
C SER A 16 -1.04 -12.77 -1.79
N CYS A 17 -1.28 -11.49 -2.06
CA CYS A 17 -2.60 -10.86 -1.97
C CYS A 17 -2.93 -10.10 -3.25
N LEU A 18 -4.22 -9.91 -3.52
CA LEU A 18 -4.67 -9.04 -4.61
C LEU A 18 -4.65 -7.57 -4.17
N ILE A 19 -3.98 -6.74 -4.96
CA ILE A 19 -4.16 -5.28 -4.95
C ILE A 19 -4.88 -4.89 -6.23
N TYR A 20 -5.87 -4.02 -6.10
CA TYR A 20 -6.61 -3.47 -7.23
C TYR A 20 -6.08 -2.08 -7.53
N PHE A 21 -5.76 -1.83 -8.78
CA PHE A 21 -5.20 -0.59 -9.29
C PHE A 21 -6.26 0.10 -10.16
N ASP A 22 -6.62 1.32 -9.78
CA ASP A 22 -7.33 2.25 -10.66
C ASP A 22 -6.29 3.25 -11.16
N MET A 23 -5.78 3.01 -12.36
CA MET A 23 -4.72 3.81 -12.98
C MET A 23 -5.27 4.97 -13.83
N GLY A 24 -6.50 5.42 -13.56
CA GLY A 24 -7.12 6.52 -14.30
C GLY A 24 -6.25 7.80 -14.34
N HIS A 25 -6.38 8.58 -15.41
CA HIS A 25 -5.52 9.73 -15.70
C HIS A 25 -5.52 10.84 -14.65
N LYS A 26 -6.61 11.00 -13.89
CA LYS A 26 -6.77 12.13 -12.95
C LYS A 26 -6.45 11.77 -11.49
N ASN A 27 -6.80 10.57 -11.04
CA ASN A 27 -6.67 10.18 -9.63
C ASN A 27 -6.30 8.70 -9.48
N PRO A 28 -5.02 8.33 -9.71
CA PRO A 28 -4.57 6.98 -9.48
C PRO A 28 -4.78 6.59 -8.02
N LYS A 29 -5.40 5.42 -7.80
CA LYS A 29 -5.60 4.85 -6.45
C LYS A 29 -5.35 3.35 -6.49
N ILE A 30 -5.02 2.82 -5.32
CA ILE A 30 -5.04 1.37 -5.11
C ILE A 30 -6.05 1.01 -4.02
N VAL A 31 -6.54 -0.22 -4.06
CA VAL A 31 -7.38 -0.79 -3.02
C VAL A 31 -6.73 -2.08 -2.52
N TYR A 32 -6.51 -2.12 -1.22
CA TYR A 32 -5.95 -3.27 -0.52
C TYR A 32 -6.71 -3.48 0.79
N LYS A 33 -7.16 -4.72 1.05
CA LYS A 33 -7.96 -5.09 2.23
C LYS A 33 -9.10 -4.09 2.53
N MET A 34 -9.89 -3.76 1.51
CA MET A 34 -11.03 -2.84 1.58
C MET A 34 -10.69 -1.40 2.02
N ASN A 35 -9.42 -1.00 1.95
CA ASN A 35 -8.98 0.37 2.16
C ASN A 35 -8.44 0.93 0.84
N ASP A 36 -8.82 2.17 0.54
CA ASP A 36 -8.30 2.92 -0.60
C ASP A 36 -7.09 3.76 -0.20
N TYR A 37 -6.11 3.78 -1.09
CA TYR A 37 -4.89 4.53 -0.95
C TYR A 37 -4.69 5.41 -2.17
N LEU A 38 -4.31 6.64 -1.92
CA LEU A 38 -4.00 7.63 -2.94
C LEU A 38 -2.50 7.72 -3.11
N ILE A 39 -2.09 8.09 -4.30
CA ILE A 39 -0.68 8.27 -4.59
C ILE A 39 -0.12 9.44 -3.78
N TYR A 40 0.98 9.20 -3.07
CA TYR A 40 1.71 10.24 -2.35
C TYR A 40 2.99 10.62 -3.09
N ARG A 41 3.75 9.62 -3.53
CA ARG A 41 5.01 9.86 -4.26
C ARG A 41 5.32 8.74 -5.23
N LYS A 42 5.68 9.09 -6.46
CA LYS A 42 6.35 8.18 -7.40
C LYS A 42 7.85 8.36 -7.28
N LEU A 43 8.57 7.27 -7.09
CA LEU A 43 10.02 7.18 -7.14
C LEU A 43 10.41 6.31 -8.34
N PRO A 44 11.68 6.34 -8.81
CA PRO A 44 12.09 5.56 -9.97
C PRO A 44 11.81 4.05 -9.86
N ASP A 45 11.90 3.49 -8.65
CA ASP A 45 11.76 2.05 -8.42
C ASP A 45 10.50 1.65 -7.64
N LYS A 46 9.76 2.61 -7.08
CA LYS A 46 8.61 2.33 -6.21
C LYS A 46 7.59 3.45 -6.20
N THR A 47 6.35 3.12 -5.87
CA THR A 47 5.29 4.10 -5.62
C THR A 47 4.85 4.01 -4.17
N VAL A 48 4.75 5.17 -3.52
CA VAL A 48 4.28 5.32 -2.15
C VAL A 48 2.83 5.77 -2.18
N TRP A 49 1.98 5.01 -1.52
CA TRP A 49 0.53 5.22 -1.42
C TRP A 49 0.16 5.45 0.03
N LEU A 50 -0.54 6.55 0.30
CA LEU A 50 -1.07 6.84 1.64
C LEU A 50 -2.56 6.50 1.67
N CYS A 51 -3.05 6.04 2.81
CA CYS A 51 -4.48 5.86 2.99
C CYS A 51 -5.22 7.16 2.63
N ALA A 52 -6.36 7.05 1.93
CA ALA A 52 -7.17 8.20 1.52
C ALA A 52 -7.63 9.07 2.72
N HIS A 53 -7.63 8.50 3.93
CA HIS A 53 -7.94 9.16 5.19
C HIS A 53 -6.78 9.99 5.79
N TYR A 54 -5.57 9.92 5.22
CA TYR A 54 -4.44 10.73 5.66
C TYR A 54 -4.72 12.25 5.61
N HIS A 55 -5.45 12.69 4.58
CA HIS A 55 -5.84 14.09 4.40
C HIS A 55 -7.18 14.45 5.08
N ARG A 56 -7.83 13.50 5.76
CA ARG A 56 -9.07 13.71 6.50
C ARG A 56 -8.79 13.99 7.97
N LYS A 57 -9.86 14.14 8.77
CA LYS A 57 -9.76 14.51 10.20
C LYS A 57 -9.03 13.47 11.04
N ASP A 58 -9.15 12.20 10.70
CA ASP A 58 -8.57 11.06 11.41
C ASP A 58 -7.07 10.86 11.13
N ARG A 59 -6.51 11.49 10.08
CA ARG A 59 -5.06 11.51 9.82
C ARG A 59 -4.42 10.12 9.81
N CYS A 60 -5.09 9.17 9.17
CA CYS A 60 -4.63 7.79 9.08
C CYS A 60 -3.22 7.70 8.45
N LYS A 61 -2.28 7.09 9.15
CA LYS A 61 -0.86 6.97 8.72
C LYS A 61 -0.54 5.67 7.99
N ALA A 62 -1.54 4.81 7.76
CA ALA A 62 -1.36 3.58 7.01
C ALA A 62 -0.84 3.86 5.59
N LYS A 63 0.17 3.10 5.18
CA LYS A 63 0.90 3.31 3.94
C LYS A 63 1.15 1.98 3.23
N VAL A 64 1.11 2.00 1.91
CA VAL A 64 1.54 0.90 1.06
C VAL A 64 2.63 1.40 0.13
N VAL A 65 3.70 0.64 -0.04
CA VAL A 65 4.77 0.93 -0.99
C VAL A 65 4.84 -0.21 -1.99
N THR A 66 4.53 0.06 -3.26
CA THR A 66 4.55 -0.95 -4.33
C THR A 66 5.83 -0.86 -5.15
N LYS A 67 6.46 -1.99 -5.43
CA LYS A 67 7.65 -2.12 -6.29
C LYS A 67 7.58 -3.43 -7.06
N GLY A 68 7.44 -3.38 -8.38
CA GLY A 68 7.30 -4.59 -9.20
C GLY A 68 6.10 -5.45 -8.78
N LYS A 69 6.37 -6.65 -8.26
CA LYS A 69 5.36 -7.58 -7.71
C LYS A 69 5.31 -7.59 -6.18
N ASP A 70 5.99 -6.67 -5.52
CA ASP A 70 6.05 -6.57 -4.07
C ASP A 70 5.26 -5.35 -3.56
N ALA A 71 4.65 -5.51 -2.39
CA ALA A 71 3.97 -4.44 -1.66
C ALA A 71 4.38 -4.48 -0.19
N LEU A 72 4.95 -3.38 0.31
CA LEU A 72 5.27 -3.20 1.72
C LEU A 72 4.14 -2.40 2.40
N VAL A 73 3.46 -3.01 3.36
CA VAL A 73 2.39 -2.41 4.16
C VAL A 73 2.98 -1.94 5.48
N GLN A 74 2.73 -0.68 5.83
CA GLN A 74 3.23 -0.06 7.04
C GLN A 74 2.11 0.64 7.81
N GLY A 75 2.11 0.44 9.13
CA GLY A 75 1.16 1.06 10.05
C GLY A 75 -0.25 0.44 10.01
N ASN A 76 -1.04 0.80 11.02
CA ASN A 76 -2.42 0.34 11.17
C ASN A 76 -3.41 1.44 10.78
N HIS A 77 -4.57 1.02 10.27
CA HIS A 77 -5.70 1.93 10.08
C HIS A 77 -6.31 2.30 11.44
N ASN A 78 -6.68 3.57 11.58
CA ASN A 78 -7.39 4.11 12.76
C ASN A 78 -8.85 4.45 12.45
N HIS A 79 -9.38 3.91 11.36
CA HIS A 79 -10.76 4.07 10.91
C HIS A 79 -11.27 2.74 10.36
N LEU A 80 -12.59 2.64 10.22
CA LEU A 80 -13.22 1.50 9.57
C LEU A 80 -12.88 1.47 8.07
N PRO A 81 -12.85 0.29 7.43
CA PRO A 81 -12.59 0.16 6.01
C PRO A 81 -13.52 1.05 5.17
N THR A 82 -12.92 1.86 4.30
CA THR A 82 -13.63 2.85 3.50
C THR A 82 -14.24 2.32 2.23
N TYR A 83 -13.68 1.25 1.68
CA TYR A 83 -14.03 0.80 0.34
C TYR A 83 -15.35 0.03 0.37
N LYS A 84 -16.46 0.77 0.33
CA LYS A 84 -17.84 0.26 0.24
C LYS A 84 -18.32 0.09 -1.21
N GLN A 85 -17.55 0.53 -2.20
CA GLN A 85 -17.95 0.51 -3.60
C GLN A 85 -17.61 -0.84 -4.23
N LYS A 86 -18.58 -1.40 -4.98
CA LYS A 86 -18.33 -2.50 -5.92
C LYS A 86 -17.08 -2.14 -6.72
N PHE A 87 -16.06 -3.02 -6.73
CA PHE A 87 -14.84 -2.81 -7.52
C PHE A 87 -15.23 -2.27 -8.89
N GLN A 88 -14.72 -1.08 -9.22
CA GLN A 88 -15.13 -0.43 -10.46
C GLN A 88 -14.60 -1.30 -11.62
N LYS A 89 -15.41 -1.48 -12.67
CA LYS A 89 -15.08 -2.43 -13.77
C LYS A 89 -13.73 -2.17 -14.44
N HIS A 90 -13.20 -0.94 -14.33
CA HIS A 90 -11.93 -0.53 -14.91
C HIS A 90 -10.71 -0.79 -14.02
N MET A 91 -10.90 -1.33 -12.82
CA MET A 91 -9.77 -1.65 -11.94
C MET A 91 -9.07 -2.92 -12.41
N VAL A 92 -7.75 -2.85 -12.55
CA VAL A 92 -6.91 -4.01 -12.83
C VAL A 92 -6.45 -4.59 -11.50
N SER A 93 -6.60 -5.90 -11.30
CA SER A 93 -6.07 -6.57 -10.11
C SER A 93 -4.73 -7.23 -10.41
N GLN A 94 -3.81 -7.16 -9.46
CA GLN A 94 -2.52 -7.85 -9.54
C GLN A 94 -2.28 -8.61 -8.24
N LEU A 95 -1.82 -9.86 -8.37
CA LEU A 95 -1.30 -10.64 -7.25
C LEU A 95 0.12 -10.16 -6.91
N VAL A 96 0.32 -9.76 -5.66
CA VAL A 96 1.59 -9.22 -5.17
C VAL A 96 2.02 -9.92 -3.89
N ASN A 97 3.33 -9.99 -3.67
CA ASN A 97 3.91 -10.44 -2.41
C ASN A 97 3.78 -9.30 -1.39
N VAL A 98 3.05 -9.55 -0.31
CA VAL A 98 2.85 -8.53 0.72
C VAL A 98 3.83 -8.74 1.87
N HIS A 99 4.57 -7.70 2.17
CA HIS A 99 5.48 -7.60 3.29
C HIS A 99 4.88 -6.65 4.33
N PHE A 100 4.98 -6.97 5.61
CA PHE A 100 4.53 -6.11 6.70
C PHE A 100 5.74 -5.57 7.46
N GLU A 101 5.75 -4.27 7.70
CA GLU A 101 6.71 -3.66 8.63
C GLU A 101 6.00 -3.37 9.94
N GLU A 102 6.41 -4.08 10.98
CA GLU A 102 6.08 -3.72 12.36
C GLU A 102 6.95 -2.52 12.73
N LEU A 103 6.32 -1.37 12.98
CA LEU A 103 6.96 -0.15 13.50
C LEU A 103 6.87 -0.13 15.02
#